data_AF-A0A8J8JYP6-F1
#
_entry.id   AF-A0A8J8JYP6-F1
#
_cell.length_a   1.000
_cell.length_b   1.000
_cell.length_c   1.000
_cell.angle_alpha   90.00
_cell.angle_beta   90.00
_cell.angle_gamma   90.00
#
_symmetry.space_group_name_H-M   'P 1'
#
loop_
_entity.id
_entity.type
_entity.pdbx_description
1 polymer ?
#
loop_
_entity_poly.entity_id
_entity_poly.type
_entity_poly.pdbx_seq_one_letter_code
_entity_poly.pdbx_strand_id
1 'polypeptide(L)'
;MFDKIQSKWKEEREKNNLTPMSEAFYGAMRDFLKQRTIKAKEEINPFMKKMLESRLDRLRYVINDLIKIRTTKIIRMVTSKEEITVSTTREESDFYIRMKKIYDIYRKEIFSPKDVAFTDIEAILDAEDTEKDEKIEYVAVRFLISTKDKIQGLDGRTYGPFAKEDVCLLPKENAIGFVRREIAEDIDFK
;
A
#
# COMPACT_ATOMS: atom_id res chain seq x y z
N MET A 1 -19.71 -26.32 10.16
CA MET A 1 -19.28 -25.01 9.62
C MET A 1 -19.29 -23.93 10.70
N PHE A 2 -20.40 -23.77 11.44
CA PHE A 2 -20.46 -22.86 12.59
C PHE A 2 -19.29 -23.06 13.57
N ASP A 3 -18.99 -24.31 13.94
CA ASP A 3 -17.89 -24.61 14.87
C ASP A 3 -16.51 -24.27 14.30
N LYS A 4 -16.34 -24.37 12.98
CA LYS A 4 -15.10 -23.97 12.30
C LYS A 4 -14.92 -22.45 12.37
N ILE A 5 -15.99 -21.68 12.12
CA ILE A 5 -15.97 -20.21 12.23
C ILE A 5 -15.69 -19.81 13.67
N GLN A 6 -16.36 -20.44 14.63
CA GLN A 6 -16.19 -20.13 16.05
C GLN A 6 -14.78 -20.50 16.55
N SER A 7 -14.24 -21.65 16.13
CA SER A 7 -12.88 -22.06 16.47
C SER A 7 -11.85 -21.07 15.93
N LYS A 8 -12.00 -20.64 14.67
CA LYS A 8 -11.11 -19.64 14.06
C LYS A 8 -11.23 -18.28 14.74
N TRP A 9 -12.44 -17.86 15.09
CA TRP A 9 -12.67 -16.64 15.86
C TRP A 9 -12.01 -16.67 17.24
N LYS A 10 -12.10 -17.79 17.97
CA LYS A 10 -11.40 -17.95 19.26
C LYS A 10 -9.88 -17.91 19.09
N GLU A 11 -9.35 -18.67 18.13
CA GLU A 11 -7.92 -18.71 17.82
C GLU A 11 -7.38 -17.30 17.51
N GLU A 12 -8.14 -16.52 16.75
CA GLU A 12 -7.77 -15.15 16.37
C GLU A 12 -7.76 -14.19 17.56
N ARG A 13 -8.62 -14.40 18.57
CA ARG A 13 -8.65 -13.57 19.79
C ARG A 13 -7.51 -13.89 20.75
N GLU A 14 -7.08 -15.15 20.80
CA GLU A 14 -6.02 -15.59 21.71
C GLU A 14 -4.63 -15.24 21.18
N LYS A 15 -4.43 -15.32 19.87
CA LYS A 15 -3.13 -15.04 19.24
C LYS A 15 -3.03 -13.56 18.90
N ASN A 16 -1.88 -12.95 19.19
CA ASN A 16 -1.62 -11.55 18.80
C ASN A 16 -1.33 -11.41 17.30
N ASN A 17 -0.73 -12.43 16.69
CA ASN A 17 -0.37 -12.44 15.27
C ASN A 17 -1.54 -12.92 14.41
N LEU A 18 -1.49 -12.59 13.12
CA LEU A 18 -2.49 -13.01 12.15
C LEU A 18 -2.43 -14.54 11.98
N THR A 19 -3.55 -15.23 12.16
CA THR A 19 -3.58 -16.69 12.01
C THR A 19 -3.74 -17.09 10.54
N PRO A 20 -3.16 -18.23 10.12
CA PRO A 20 -3.32 -18.71 8.75
C PRO A 20 -4.78 -19.08 8.48
N MET A 21 -5.26 -18.66 7.31
CA MET A 21 -6.65 -18.86 6.89
C MET A 21 -6.70 -19.30 5.43
N SER A 22 -7.44 -20.37 5.17
CA SER A 22 -7.61 -20.91 3.82
C SER A 22 -8.30 -19.89 2.91
N GLU A 23 -7.84 -19.78 1.66
CA GLU A 23 -8.37 -18.83 0.67
C GLU A 23 -9.90 -18.94 0.46
N ALA A 24 -10.45 -20.15 0.50
CA ALA A 24 -11.88 -20.40 0.35
C ALA A 24 -12.73 -20.08 1.59
N PHE A 25 -12.13 -19.68 2.72
CA PHE A 25 -12.83 -19.55 4.01
C PHE A 25 -13.97 -18.53 3.95
N TYR A 26 -13.71 -17.34 3.42
CA TYR A 26 -14.74 -16.30 3.30
C TYR A 26 -15.82 -16.65 2.26
N GLY A 27 -15.48 -17.42 1.23
CA GLY A 27 -16.46 -18.01 0.32
C GLY A 27 -17.42 -18.93 1.07
N ALA A 28 -16.88 -19.95 1.74
CA ALA A 28 -17.67 -20.92 2.49
C ALA A 28 -18.50 -20.27 3.62
N MET A 29 -17.96 -19.22 4.26
CA MET A 29 -18.67 -18.45 5.28
C MET A 29 -19.87 -17.70 4.71
N ARG A 30 -19.72 -17.05 3.53
CA ARG A 30 -20.82 -16.37 2.83
C ARG A 30 -21.93 -17.33 2.46
N ASP A 31 -21.58 -18.48 1.90
CA ASP A 31 -22.56 -19.49 1.49
C ASP A 31 -23.31 -20.06 2.70
N PHE A 32 -22.60 -20.34 3.79
CA PHE A 32 -23.21 -20.79 5.03
C PHE A 32 -24.18 -19.76 5.61
N LEU A 33 -23.81 -18.48 5.62
CA LEU A 33 -24.68 -17.41 6.11
C LEU A 33 -25.93 -17.26 5.23
N LYS A 34 -25.78 -17.31 3.90
CA LYS A 34 -26.90 -17.27 2.95
C LYS A 34 -27.89 -18.40 3.19
N GLN A 35 -27.41 -19.65 3.25
CA GLN A 35 -28.24 -20.83 3.49
C GLN A 35 -29.02 -20.72 4.81
N ARG A 36 -28.37 -20.26 5.88
CA ARG A 36 -29.02 -20.09 7.18
C ARG A 36 -30.05 -18.98 7.19
N THR A 37 -29.79 -17.89 6.46
CA THR A 37 -30.72 -16.76 6.33
C THR A 37 -31.98 -17.16 5.57
N ILE A 38 -31.84 -17.91 4.48
CA ILE A 38 -32.99 -18.43 3.70
C ILE A 38 -33.84 -19.34 4.58
N LYS A 39 -33.23 -20.32 5.26
CA LYS A 39 -33.94 -21.24 6.16
C LYS A 39 -34.70 -20.54 7.28
N ALA A 40 -34.14 -19.46 7.85
CA ALA A 40 -34.83 -18.69 8.89
C ALA A 40 -36.03 -17.89 8.35
N LYS A 41 -35.97 -17.45 7.08
CA LYS A 41 -37.07 -16.71 6.43
C LYS A 41 -38.23 -17.61 6.03
N GLU A 42 -37.93 -18.82 5.57
CA GLU A 42 -38.93 -19.81 5.12
C GLU A 42 -39.64 -20.51 6.28
N GLU A 43 -39.15 -20.36 7.52
CA GLU A 43 -39.73 -21.00 8.70
C GLU A 43 -41.08 -20.37 9.07
N ILE A 44 -42.13 -21.19 9.09
CA ILE A 44 -43.51 -20.77 9.34
C ILE A 44 -43.79 -20.71 10.85
N ASN A 45 -43.18 -21.61 11.64
CA ASN A 45 -43.43 -21.66 13.07
C ASN A 45 -42.79 -20.45 13.79
N PRO A 46 -43.58 -19.58 14.47
CA PRO A 46 -43.06 -18.34 15.08
C PRO A 46 -41.97 -18.56 16.14
N PHE A 47 -42.09 -19.63 16.92
CA PHE A 47 -41.10 -19.96 17.95
C PHE A 47 -39.78 -20.42 17.33
N MET A 48 -39.86 -21.31 16.34
CA MET A 48 -38.67 -21.78 15.61
C MET A 48 -38.00 -20.65 14.83
N LYS A 49 -38.78 -19.79 14.19
CA LYS A 49 -38.29 -18.60 13.48
C LYS A 49 -37.47 -17.69 14.41
N LYS A 50 -38.04 -17.30 15.56
CA LYS A 50 -37.34 -16.47 16.56
C LYS A 50 -36.04 -17.13 17.06
N MET A 51 -36.04 -18.45 17.24
CA MET A 51 -34.86 -19.21 17.63
C MET A 51 -33.78 -19.19 16.54
N LEU A 52 -34.16 -19.34 15.27
CA LEU A 52 -33.24 -19.30 14.12
C LEU A 52 -32.67 -17.90 13.90
N GLU A 53 -33.49 -16.85 14.02
CA GLU A 53 -33.05 -15.45 13.96
C GLU A 53 -32.03 -15.15 15.07
N SER A 54 -32.32 -15.55 16.31
CA SER A 54 -31.38 -15.39 17.43
C SER A 54 -30.04 -16.11 17.19
N ARG A 55 -30.06 -17.27 16.53
CA ARG A 55 -28.84 -18.00 16.13
C ARG A 55 -28.08 -17.27 15.02
N LEU A 56 -28.80 -16.71 14.05
CA LEU A 56 -28.22 -15.90 12.98
C LEU A 56 -27.53 -14.65 13.51
N ASP A 57 -28.15 -13.96 14.47
CA ASP A 57 -27.55 -12.76 15.06
C ASP A 57 -26.25 -13.07 15.80
N ARG A 58 -26.19 -14.19 16.54
CA ARG A 58 -24.94 -14.67 17.14
C ARG A 58 -23.88 -14.97 16.08
N LEU A 59 -24.27 -15.60 14.97
CA LEU A 59 -23.34 -15.88 13.87
C LEU A 59 -22.83 -14.58 13.23
N ARG A 60 -23.72 -13.61 12.97
CA ARG A 60 -23.36 -12.29 12.42
C ARG A 60 -22.37 -11.57 13.34
N TYR A 61 -22.60 -11.62 14.65
CA TYR A 61 -21.69 -11.06 15.64
C TYR A 61 -20.29 -11.69 15.53
N VAL A 62 -20.19 -13.02 15.57
CA VAL A 62 -18.91 -13.75 15.47
C VAL A 62 -18.18 -13.41 14.16
N ILE A 63 -18.90 -13.36 13.04
CA ILE A 63 -18.31 -13.03 11.74
C ILE A 63 -17.77 -11.60 11.71
N ASN A 64 -18.57 -10.63 12.15
CA ASN A 64 -18.17 -9.22 12.15
C ASN A 64 -16.98 -8.98 13.07
N ASP A 65 -16.97 -9.62 14.24
CA ASP A 65 -15.87 -9.50 15.18
C ASP A 65 -14.59 -10.16 14.64
N LEU A 66 -14.68 -11.33 14.01
CA LEU A 66 -13.55 -11.97 13.33
C LEU A 66 -12.95 -11.05 12.25
N ILE A 67 -13.77 -10.50 11.37
CA ILE A 67 -13.32 -9.57 10.32
C ILE A 67 -12.65 -8.36 10.94
N LYS A 68 -13.24 -7.78 11.99
CA LYS A 68 -12.69 -6.62 12.71
C LYS A 68 -11.31 -6.93 13.29
N ILE A 69 -11.17 -8.02 14.04
CA ILE A 69 -9.90 -8.40 14.68
C ILE A 69 -8.80 -8.58 13.62
N ARG A 70 -9.11 -9.33 12.56
CA ARG A 70 -8.15 -9.57 11.47
C ARG A 70 -7.77 -8.27 10.75
N THR A 71 -8.74 -7.39 10.49
CA THR A 71 -8.49 -6.07 9.90
C THR A 71 -7.54 -5.24 10.75
N THR A 72 -7.78 -5.18 12.07
CA THR A 72 -6.89 -4.45 13.00
C THR A 72 -5.47 -5.03 12.99
N LYS A 73 -5.31 -6.35 12.94
CA LYS A 73 -3.99 -6.98 12.84
C LYS A 73 -3.28 -6.67 11.53
N ILE A 74 -3.99 -6.71 10.39
CA ILE A 74 -3.42 -6.35 9.09
C ILE A 74 -2.97 -4.89 9.09
N ILE A 75 -3.78 -3.96 9.61
CA ILE A 75 -3.40 -2.54 9.72
C ILE A 75 -2.16 -2.38 10.61
N ARG A 76 -2.11 -3.08 11.75
CA ARG A 76 -0.94 -3.08 12.64
C ARG A 76 0.33 -3.55 11.92
N MET A 77 0.23 -4.61 11.12
CA MET A 77 1.36 -5.12 10.33
C MET A 77 1.84 -4.06 9.33
N VAL A 78 0.91 -3.42 8.60
CA VAL A 78 1.24 -2.32 7.67
C VAL A 78 1.96 -1.18 8.38
N THR A 79 1.45 -0.73 9.52
CA THR A 79 2.07 0.38 10.27
C THR A 79 3.43 0.01 10.88
N SER A 80 3.67 -1.28 11.13
CA SER A 80 4.93 -1.79 11.70
C SER A 80 5.94 -2.23 10.63
N LYS A 81 5.63 -2.05 9.34
CA LYS A 81 6.41 -2.56 8.18
C LYS A 81 6.62 -4.09 8.18
N GLU A 82 5.78 -4.85 8.88
CA GLU A 82 5.87 -6.31 8.88
C GLU A 82 5.32 -6.88 7.56
N GLU A 83 6.03 -7.86 6.99
CA GLU A 83 5.54 -8.61 5.84
C GLU A 83 4.58 -9.73 6.27
N ILE A 84 3.59 -10.01 5.42
CA ILE A 84 2.69 -11.14 5.63
C ILE A 84 3.45 -12.43 5.32
N THR A 85 3.84 -13.15 6.36
CA THR A 85 4.50 -14.46 6.26
C THR A 85 3.51 -15.63 6.28
N VAL A 86 2.24 -15.37 6.58
CA VAL A 86 1.20 -16.40 6.76
C VAL A 86 0.26 -16.48 5.57
N SER A 87 -0.25 -17.68 5.28
CA SER A 87 -1.29 -17.87 4.25
C SER A 87 -2.57 -17.13 4.65
N THR A 88 -2.89 -16.09 3.88
CA THR A 88 -4.10 -15.26 4.01
C THR A 88 -5.09 -15.53 2.90
N THR A 89 -6.33 -15.06 3.06
CA THR A 89 -7.27 -15.11 1.94
C THR A 89 -6.93 -14.07 0.90
N ARG A 90 -7.38 -14.28 -0.35
CA ARG A 90 -7.19 -13.32 -1.44
C ARG A 90 -7.69 -11.92 -1.07
N GLU A 91 -8.86 -11.83 -0.45
CA GLU A 91 -9.43 -10.54 -0.04
C GLU A 91 -8.54 -9.79 0.97
N GLU A 92 -7.89 -10.51 1.87
CA GLU A 92 -6.98 -9.95 2.88
C GLU A 92 -5.64 -9.52 2.28
N SER A 93 -5.08 -10.33 1.37
CA SER A 93 -3.86 -9.99 0.65
C SER A 93 -4.05 -8.72 -0.18
N ASP A 94 -5.17 -8.63 -0.91
CA ASP A 94 -5.52 -7.43 -1.68
C ASP A 94 -5.72 -6.21 -0.78
N PHE A 95 -6.33 -6.40 0.40
CA PHE A 95 -6.49 -5.34 1.39
C PHE A 95 -5.15 -4.87 1.95
N TYR A 96 -4.25 -5.78 2.32
CA TYR A 96 -2.90 -5.45 2.79
C TYR A 96 -2.12 -4.65 1.76
N ILE A 97 -2.07 -5.10 0.50
CA ILE A 97 -1.33 -4.41 -0.58
C ILE A 97 -1.86 -2.99 -0.77
N ARG A 98 -3.19 -2.81 -0.78
CA ARG A 98 -3.80 -1.47 -0.91
C ARG A 98 -3.48 -0.59 0.29
N MET A 99 -3.60 -1.12 1.50
CA MET A 99 -3.31 -0.37 2.72
C MET A 99 -1.84 0.01 2.83
N LYS A 100 -0.92 -0.88 2.44
CA LYS A 100 0.53 -0.62 2.38
C LYS A 100 0.82 0.58 1.47
N LYS A 101 0.27 0.59 0.24
CA LYS A 101 0.41 1.72 -0.69
C LYS A 101 -0.11 3.03 -0.11
N ILE A 102 -1.30 3.02 0.50
CA ILE A 102 -1.89 4.22 1.11
C ILE A 102 -1.01 4.72 2.26
N TYR A 103 -0.51 3.81 3.09
CA TYR A 103 0.37 4.15 4.21
C TYR A 103 1.72 4.71 3.74
N ASP A 104 2.29 4.15 2.67
CA ASP A 104 3.53 4.64 2.08
C ASP A 104 3.35 6.05 1.50
N ILE A 105 2.22 6.33 0.84
CA ILE A 105 1.88 7.68 0.36
C ILE A 105 1.74 8.64 1.54
N TYR A 106 0.93 8.29 2.53
CA TYR A 106 0.72 9.11 3.73
C TYR A 106 2.05 9.42 4.45
N ARG A 107 2.95 8.44 4.53
CA ARG A 107 4.26 8.60 5.13
C ARG A 107 5.16 9.56 4.35
N LYS A 108 5.15 9.49 3.01
CA LYS A 108 5.90 10.41 2.13
C LYS A 108 5.38 11.85 2.18
N GLU A 109 4.07 12.03 2.37
CA GLU A 109 3.47 13.36 2.51
C GLU A 109 3.82 14.02 3.85
N ILE A 110 4.03 13.23 4.91
CA ILE A 110 4.40 13.75 6.24
C ILE A 110 5.90 14.01 6.37
N PHE A 111 6.73 13.12 5.82
CA PHE A 111 8.17 13.22 5.88
C PHE A 111 8.75 13.12 4.47
N SER A 112 9.49 14.15 4.05
CA SER A 112 10.28 14.09 2.83
C SER A 112 11.34 12.99 2.97
N PRO A 113 11.73 12.27 1.90
CA PRO A 113 12.85 11.32 1.94
C PRO A 113 14.17 11.90 2.47
N LYS A 114 14.28 13.22 2.60
CA LYS A 114 15.43 13.96 3.15
C LYS A 114 15.33 14.26 4.65
N ASP A 115 14.20 13.97 5.29
CA ASP A 115 13.98 14.27 6.71
C ASP A 115 14.57 13.16 7.59
N VAL A 116 15.54 13.55 8.41
CA VAL A 116 16.45 12.73 9.24
C VAL A 116 15.72 11.83 10.27
N ALA A 117 14.40 11.98 10.44
CA ALA A 117 13.58 11.21 11.37
C ALA A 117 13.43 9.72 10.99
N PHE A 118 13.91 9.31 9.80
CA PHE A 118 13.82 7.93 9.29
C PHE A 118 15.15 7.34 8.81
N THR A 119 16.24 7.60 9.52
CA THR A 119 17.41 6.71 9.44
C THR A 119 17.13 5.42 10.21
N ASP A 120 16.23 4.58 9.66
CA ASP A 120 16.34 3.13 9.87
C ASP A 120 17.68 2.76 9.23
N ILE A 121 18.75 2.65 10.03
CA ILE A 121 20.11 2.32 9.56
C ILE A 121 20.10 1.00 8.76
N GLU A 122 19.14 0.10 9.06
CA GLU A 122 18.92 -1.15 8.32
C GLU A 122 18.30 -0.95 6.93
N ALA A 123 17.48 0.08 6.71
CA ALA A 123 16.90 0.37 5.40
C ALA A 123 17.91 1.00 4.43
N ILE A 124 19.06 1.50 4.93
CA ILE A 124 20.19 1.93 4.09
C ILE A 124 20.97 0.70 3.61
N LEU A 125 21.09 -0.34 4.45
CA LEU A 125 21.81 -1.58 4.11
C LEU A 125 21.03 -2.47 3.14
N ASP A 126 19.70 -2.57 3.26
CA ASP A 126 18.86 -3.32 2.31
C ASP A 126 18.52 -2.51 1.04
N ALA A 127 18.63 -1.17 1.08
CA ALA A 127 18.50 -0.33 -0.11
C ALA A 127 19.76 -0.32 -0.98
N GLU A 128 20.93 -0.72 -0.46
CA GLU A 128 22.13 -0.92 -1.27
C GLU A 128 22.00 -2.14 -2.21
N ASP A 129 21.15 -3.13 -1.88
CA ASP A 129 20.92 -4.33 -2.73
C ASP A 129 19.61 -4.30 -3.54
N THR A 130 18.82 -3.23 -3.39
CA THR A 130 17.68 -2.92 -4.26
C THR A 130 17.83 -1.57 -4.96
N GLU A 131 19.05 -1.24 -5.36
CA GLU A 131 19.29 -0.46 -6.57
C GLU A 131 18.80 -1.26 -7.80
N LYS A 132 17.48 -1.37 -7.96
CA LYS A 132 16.93 -1.31 -9.32
C LYS A 132 16.92 0.15 -9.70
N ASP A 133 18.09 0.63 -10.14
CA ASP A 133 18.27 1.62 -11.19
C ASP A 133 16.97 2.42 -11.48
N GLU A 134 16.64 3.41 -10.64
CA GLU A 134 15.99 4.60 -11.19
C GLU A 134 17.08 5.27 -12.03
N LYS A 135 17.29 4.73 -13.25
CA LYS A 135 18.15 5.34 -14.25
C LYS A 135 17.65 6.78 -14.40
N ILE A 136 18.39 7.71 -13.84
CA ILE A 136 18.14 9.14 -13.99
C ILE A 136 18.10 9.38 -15.50
N GLU A 137 16.90 9.66 -16.02
CA GLU A 137 16.73 9.96 -17.43
C GLU A 137 17.35 11.33 -17.70
N TYR A 138 18.21 11.40 -18.71
CA TYR A 138 18.87 12.62 -19.12
C TYR A 138 18.28 13.13 -20.43
N VAL A 139 18.15 14.45 -20.54
CA VAL A 139 17.71 15.14 -21.75
C VAL A 139 18.77 16.19 -22.11
N ALA A 140 19.04 16.33 -23.40
CA ALA A 140 19.87 17.41 -23.89
C ALA A 140 19.02 18.67 -24.07
N VAL A 141 19.46 19.77 -23.49
CA VAL A 141 18.78 21.07 -23.59
C VAL A 141 19.74 22.13 -24.10
N ARG A 142 19.20 23.08 -24.87
CA ARG A 142 19.89 24.28 -25.32
C ARG A 142 19.37 25.50 -24.57
N PHE A 143 20.25 26.26 -23.92
CA PHE A 143 19.87 27.44 -23.16
C PHE A 143 19.65 28.65 -24.06
N LEU A 144 18.47 29.27 -24.01
CA LEU A 144 18.10 30.45 -24.78
C LEU A 144 18.60 31.75 -24.14
N ILE A 145 18.85 31.72 -22.82
CA ILE A 145 19.26 32.87 -22.01
C ILE A 145 20.38 32.43 -21.06
N SER A 146 21.39 33.29 -20.85
CA SER A 146 22.46 33.03 -19.89
C SER A 146 21.93 33.02 -18.45
N THR A 147 22.34 32.03 -17.67
CA THR A 147 22.05 31.89 -16.23
C THR A 147 23.28 32.26 -15.42
N LYS A 148 23.10 32.90 -14.26
CA LYS A 148 24.21 33.29 -13.37
C LYS A 148 24.46 32.28 -12.25
N ASP A 149 23.44 31.50 -11.91
CA ASP A 149 23.47 30.59 -10.78
C ASP A 149 23.74 29.15 -11.23
N LYS A 150 24.47 28.41 -10.40
CA LYS A 150 24.64 26.97 -10.54
C LYS A 150 23.46 26.25 -9.92
N ILE A 151 23.06 25.13 -10.51
CA ILE A 151 22.01 24.26 -9.96
C ILE A 151 22.57 22.91 -9.55
N GLN A 152 21.96 22.28 -8.54
CA GLN A 152 22.28 20.91 -8.17
C GLN A 152 21.33 19.94 -8.90
N GLY A 153 21.94 19.00 -9.61
CA GLY A 153 21.37 17.84 -10.29
C GLY A 153 20.62 16.90 -9.35
N LEU A 154 19.63 16.19 -9.88
CA LEU A 154 19.04 15.02 -9.20
C LEU A 154 20.10 13.94 -8.93
N ASP A 155 21.12 13.86 -9.79
CA ASP A 155 22.31 13.01 -9.68
C ASP A 155 23.36 13.55 -8.69
N GLY A 156 23.08 14.67 -8.00
CA GLY A 156 24.00 15.33 -7.07
C GLY A 156 25.10 16.16 -7.73
N ARG A 157 25.22 16.17 -9.07
CA ARG A 157 26.22 16.99 -9.79
C ARG A 157 25.79 18.44 -9.86
N THR A 158 26.75 19.36 -9.89
CA THR A 158 26.44 20.78 -10.04
C THR A 158 26.55 21.18 -11.51
N TYR A 159 25.53 21.85 -12.04
CA TYR A 159 25.47 22.29 -13.42
C TYR A 159 25.39 23.82 -13.53
N GLY A 160 25.94 24.34 -14.62
CA GLY A 160 26.00 25.76 -14.90
C GLY A 160 27.16 26.50 -14.17
N PRO A 161 27.17 27.84 -14.20
CA PRO A 161 26.23 28.70 -14.92
C PRO A 161 26.29 28.46 -16.43
N PHE A 162 25.18 28.66 -17.13
CA PHE A 162 25.05 28.42 -18.57
C PHE A 162 25.06 29.73 -19.34
N ALA A 163 25.76 29.80 -20.46
CA ALA A 163 25.66 30.90 -21.41
C ALA A 163 24.51 30.68 -22.41
N LYS A 164 24.11 31.74 -23.11
CA LYS A 164 23.17 31.65 -24.22
C LYS A 164 23.74 30.77 -25.34
N GLU A 165 22.89 29.91 -25.89
CA GLU A 165 23.17 28.81 -26.83
C GLU A 165 23.99 27.63 -26.26
N ASP A 166 24.30 27.60 -24.96
CA ASP A 166 24.98 26.44 -24.38
C ASP A 166 24.09 25.20 -24.45
N VAL A 167 24.69 24.08 -24.87
CA VAL A 167 24.06 22.77 -24.89
C VAL A 167 24.60 21.93 -23.75
N CYS A 168 23.72 21.39 -22.92
CA CYS A 168 24.14 20.48 -21.87
C CYS A 168 23.13 19.34 -21.65
N LEU A 169 23.64 18.25 -21.09
CA LEU A 169 22.86 17.09 -20.69
C LEU A 169 22.42 17.25 -19.23
N LEU A 170 21.12 17.36 -18.97
CA LEU A 170 20.57 17.51 -17.62
C LEU A 170 19.64 16.35 -17.26
N PRO A 171 19.53 16.01 -15.96
CA PRO A 171 18.44 15.19 -15.48
C PRO A 171 17.10 15.78 -15.92
N LYS A 172 16.21 14.94 -16.47
CA LYS A 172 14.92 15.33 -17.05
C LYS A 172 14.09 16.20 -16.12
N GLU A 173 14.06 15.86 -14.83
CA GLU A 173 13.33 16.64 -13.81
C GLU A 173 13.86 18.08 -13.69
N ASN A 174 15.17 18.27 -13.81
CA ASN A 174 15.78 19.60 -13.76
C ASN A 174 15.57 20.38 -15.07
N ALA A 175 15.58 19.69 -16.21
CA ALA A 175 15.34 20.29 -17.52
C ALA A 175 13.92 20.87 -17.64
N ILE A 176 12.89 20.17 -17.14
CA ILE A 176 11.48 20.60 -17.20
C ILE A 176 11.30 22.02 -16.64
N GLY A 177 12.02 22.37 -15.58
CA GLY A 177 11.94 23.69 -14.96
C GLY A 177 12.43 24.82 -15.87
N PHE A 178 13.49 24.59 -16.64
CA PHE A 178 14.04 25.57 -17.58
C PHE A 178 13.20 25.68 -18.85
N VAL A 179 12.71 24.55 -19.36
CA VAL A 179 11.86 24.51 -20.57
C VAL A 179 10.52 25.19 -20.32
N ARG A 180 9.86 24.91 -19.18
CA ARG A 180 8.59 25.57 -18.82
C ARG A 180 8.70 27.09 -18.65
N ARG A 181 9.89 27.59 -18.33
CA ARG A 181 10.16 29.03 -18.13
C ARG A 181 10.71 29.70 -19.39
N GLU A 182 10.76 28.99 -20.52
CA GLU A 182 11.33 29.46 -21.78
C GLU A 182 12.80 29.92 -21.65
N ILE A 183 13.53 29.36 -20.68
CA ILE A 183 14.96 29.63 -20.45
C ILE A 183 15.83 28.68 -21.28
N ALA A 184 15.34 27.47 -21.54
CA ALA A 184 15.98 26.46 -22.38
C ALA A 184 14.95 25.75 -23.25
N GLU A 185 15.40 25.05 -24.27
CA GLU A 185 14.58 24.20 -25.14
C GLU A 185 15.18 22.80 -25.24
N ASP A 186 14.31 21.79 -25.42
CA ASP A 186 14.72 20.40 -25.62
C ASP A 186 15.32 20.25 -27.03
N ILE A 187 16.44 19.53 -27.12
CA ILE A 187 17.06 19.17 -28.40
C ILE A 187 17.13 17.65 -28.56
N ASP A 188 16.58 17.16 -29.66
CA ASP A 188 16.73 15.76 -30.05
C ASP A 188 18.00 15.59 -30.87
N PHE A 189 18.97 14.83 -30.35
CA PHE A 189 20.04 14.29 -31.19
C PHE A 189 19.48 13.08 -31.95
N LYS A 190 19.22 13.25 -33.25
CA LYS A 190 18.97 12.13 -34.17
C LYS A 190 20.25 11.36 -34.47
#